data_AF-A0A7S0VUN9-F1
#
_entry.id   AF-A0A7S0VUN9-F1
#
_cell.length_a   1.000
_cell.length_b   1.000
_cell.length_c   1.000
_cell.angle_alpha   90.00
_cell.angle_beta   90.00
_cell.angle_gamma   90.00
#
_symmetry.space_group_name_H-M   'P 1'
#
loop_
_entity.id
_entity.type
_entity.pdbx_description
1 polymer ?
#
loop_
_entity_poly.entity_id
_entity_poly.type
_entity_poly.pdbx_seq_one_letter_code
_entity_poly.pdbx_strand_id
1 'polypeptide(L)'
;DSVPADEGMLFTKEQFGYCARAESFLSMEGSAGFAGHATTFECVVHGVGAAKELKKIRAELADKRPRPVPFSGPKLKVQDVYNEPRIEGGAYVAKFPGADASVVRRSELFRSAASGEPQSQYGAYMVIGNLWNAARLGFHQKVIETAISFDFGKKHVLDHPGFWTAGVFSHEGPTEEQMARTSFTMTFH
;
A
#
# COMPACT_ATOMS: atom_id res chain seq x y z
N ASP A 1 7.76 6.17 -2.48
CA ASP A 1 6.50 5.59 -2.98
C ASP A 1 5.29 6.39 -2.51
N SER A 2 5.20 6.81 -1.24
CA SER A 2 3.99 7.44 -0.69
C SER A 2 3.76 8.94 -0.97
N VAL A 3 4.57 9.59 -1.82
CA VAL A 3 4.38 11.01 -2.14
C VAL A 3 3.01 11.27 -2.79
N PRO A 4 2.58 10.52 -3.82
CA PRO A 4 1.24 10.71 -4.40
C PRO A 4 0.10 10.49 -3.39
N ALA A 5 0.28 9.58 -2.43
CA ALA A 5 -0.68 9.33 -1.37
C ALA A 5 -0.82 10.52 -0.41
N ASP A 6 0.30 11.12 0.03
CA ASP A 6 0.29 12.26 0.96
C ASP A 6 -0.16 13.55 0.27
N GLU A 7 0.33 13.82 -0.95
CA GLU A 7 -0.11 14.95 -1.77
C GLU A 7 -1.60 14.83 -2.13
N GLY A 8 -2.07 13.64 -2.51
CA GLY A 8 -3.48 13.41 -2.79
C GLY A 8 -4.38 13.59 -1.56
N MET A 9 -3.89 13.28 -0.36
CA MET A 9 -4.60 13.58 0.90
C MET A 9 -4.70 15.09 1.14
N LEU A 10 -3.62 15.84 0.88
CA LEU A 10 -3.62 17.30 0.99
C LEU A 10 -4.57 17.94 -0.02
N PHE A 11 -4.49 17.51 -1.28
CA PHE A 11 -5.39 17.99 -2.33
C PHE A 11 -6.86 17.70 -2.00
N THR A 12 -7.16 16.51 -1.49
CA THR A 12 -8.54 16.15 -1.06
C THR A 12 -9.05 17.12 0.01
N LYS A 13 -8.23 17.47 1.01
CA LYS A 13 -8.60 18.45 2.04
C LYS A 13 -8.80 19.86 1.48
N GLU A 14 -8.00 20.26 0.51
CA GLU A 14 -8.16 21.55 -0.14
C GLU A 14 -9.52 21.64 -0.88
N GLN A 15 -9.93 20.56 -1.54
CA GLN A 15 -11.20 20.52 -2.29
C GLN A 15 -12.44 20.44 -1.38
N PHE A 16 -12.38 19.68 -0.29
CA PHE A 16 -13.55 19.36 0.54
C PHE A 16 -13.53 19.99 1.95
N GLY A 17 -12.46 20.70 2.31
CA GLY A 17 -12.20 21.15 3.67
C GLY A 17 -11.77 20.01 4.60
N TYR A 18 -12.19 20.06 5.86
CA TYR A 18 -11.86 19.01 6.81
C TYR A 18 -12.51 17.67 6.43
N CYS A 19 -11.69 16.70 6.01
CA CYS A 19 -12.12 15.33 5.78
C CYS A 19 -11.92 14.49 7.05
N ALA A 20 -13.01 14.07 7.69
CA ALA A 20 -12.92 13.16 8.85
C ALA A 20 -12.25 11.81 8.50
N ARG A 21 -12.40 11.39 7.25
CA ARG A 21 -11.89 10.12 6.71
C ARG A 21 -11.69 10.29 5.21
N ALA A 22 -10.63 9.67 4.71
CA ALA A 22 -10.34 9.56 3.29
C ALA A 22 -9.82 8.15 2.99
N GLU A 23 -10.17 7.63 1.82
CA GLU A 23 -9.67 6.37 1.28
C GLU A 23 -9.05 6.63 -0.09
N SER A 24 -7.83 6.15 -0.31
CA SER A 24 -7.21 6.20 -1.63
C SER A 24 -7.22 4.83 -2.29
N PHE A 25 -7.49 4.80 -3.59
CA PHE A 25 -7.56 3.60 -4.41
C PHE A 25 -6.57 3.72 -5.56
N LEU A 26 -5.50 2.93 -5.50
CA LEU A 26 -4.48 2.85 -6.53
C LEU A 26 -4.91 1.88 -7.62
N SER A 27 -5.15 2.38 -8.83
CA SER A 27 -5.34 1.60 -10.05
C SER A 27 -4.08 1.69 -10.91
N MET A 28 -3.70 0.58 -11.53
CA MET A 28 -2.57 0.53 -12.45
C MET A 28 -3.05 0.15 -13.84
N GLU A 29 -2.58 0.87 -14.84
CA GLU A 29 -2.89 0.62 -16.25
C GLU A 29 -1.59 0.39 -17.01
N GLY A 30 -1.47 -0.75 -17.67
CA GLY A 30 -0.26 -1.13 -18.40
C GLY A 30 -0.62 -2.00 -19.59
N SER A 31 -0.81 -1.40 -20.77
CA SER A 31 -1.27 -2.14 -21.95
C SER A 31 -0.23 -3.14 -22.49
N ALA A 32 1.06 -2.92 -22.18
CA ALA A 32 2.16 -3.84 -22.44
C ALA A 32 2.49 -4.78 -21.25
N GLY A 33 1.61 -4.84 -20.24
CA GLY A 33 1.83 -5.58 -19.01
C GLY A 33 2.55 -4.78 -17.92
N PHE A 34 2.55 -5.33 -16.71
CA PHE A 34 3.20 -4.74 -15.54
C PHE A 34 4.44 -5.53 -15.15
N ALA A 35 5.55 -4.83 -14.93
CA ALA A 35 6.78 -5.41 -14.43
C ALA A 35 7.46 -4.44 -13.45
N GLY A 36 8.13 -5.00 -12.44
CA GLY A 36 8.95 -4.27 -11.48
C GLY A 36 10.36 -4.83 -11.42
N HIS A 37 11.30 -4.00 -10.97
CA HIS A 37 12.66 -4.47 -10.75
C HIS A 37 12.77 -5.31 -9.46
N ALA A 38 13.66 -6.29 -9.45
CA ALA A 38 13.91 -7.20 -8.32
C ALA A 38 14.13 -6.45 -7.00
N THR A 39 14.82 -5.32 -7.01
CA THR A 39 15.06 -4.46 -5.83
C THR A 39 13.76 -4.05 -5.12
N THR A 40 12.68 -3.79 -5.87
CA THR A 40 11.37 -3.49 -5.26
C THR A 40 10.82 -4.71 -4.54
N PHE A 41 10.96 -5.89 -5.13
CA PHE A 41 10.54 -7.14 -4.51
C PHE A 41 11.40 -7.51 -3.29
N GLU A 42 12.71 -7.26 -3.33
CA GLU A 42 13.60 -7.41 -2.17
C GLU A 42 13.12 -6.54 -1.00
N CYS A 43 12.77 -5.28 -1.27
CA CYS A 43 12.18 -4.39 -0.26
C CYS A 43 10.90 -4.98 0.35
N VAL A 44 10.04 -5.60 -0.45
CA VAL A 44 8.83 -6.30 0.04
C VAL A 44 9.20 -7.46 0.94
N VAL A 45 10.11 -8.35 0.50
CA VAL A 45 10.55 -9.52 1.27
C VAL A 45 11.18 -9.10 2.61
N HIS A 46 12.06 -8.10 2.60
CA HIS A 46 12.67 -7.56 3.81
C HIS A 46 11.63 -6.86 4.72
N GLY A 47 10.69 -6.12 4.14
CA GLY A 47 9.62 -5.46 4.86
C GLY A 47 8.70 -6.43 5.58
N VAL A 48 8.29 -7.51 4.91
CA VAL A 48 7.48 -8.59 5.49
C VAL A 48 8.27 -9.32 6.58
N GLY A 49 9.51 -9.70 6.31
CA GLY A 49 10.37 -10.39 7.28
C GLY A 49 10.63 -9.56 8.54
N ALA A 50 10.75 -8.24 8.42
CA ALA A 50 10.98 -7.33 9.53
C ALA A 50 9.69 -6.83 10.22
N ALA A 51 8.49 -7.26 9.79
CA ALA A 51 7.23 -6.67 10.24
C ALA A 51 7.03 -6.72 11.78
N LYS A 52 7.46 -7.81 12.42
CA LYS A 52 7.40 -7.97 13.89
C LYS A 52 8.33 -6.99 14.61
N GLU A 53 9.57 -6.89 14.16
CA GLU A 53 10.55 -5.94 14.71
C GLU A 53 10.12 -4.50 14.48
N LEU A 54 9.61 -4.17 13.29
CA LEU A 54 9.06 -2.85 12.99
C LEU A 54 7.89 -2.50 13.91
N LYS A 55 7.02 -3.46 14.25
CA LYS A 55 5.94 -3.24 15.23
C LYS A 55 6.49 -2.92 16.61
N LYS A 56 7.51 -3.65 17.06
CA LYS A 56 8.19 -3.41 18.35
C LYS A 56 8.82 -2.02 18.41
N ILE A 57 9.67 -1.69 17.43
CA ILE A 57 10.31 -0.37 17.31
C ILE A 57 9.26 0.75 17.30
N ARG A 58 8.14 0.55 16.59
CA ARG A 58 7.07 1.55 16.52
C ARG A 58 6.38 1.79 17.86
N ALA A 59 6.31 0.77 18.73
CA ALA A 59 5.76 0.87 20.08
C ALA A 59 6.73 1.56 21.03
N GLU A 60 8.02 1.22 20.97
CA GLU A 60 9.08 1.86 21.76
C GLU A 60 9.23 3.37 21.45
N LEU A 61 8.95 3.75 20.20
CA LEU A 61 8.97 5.15 19.77
C LEU A 61 7.61 5.87 19.97
N ALA A 62 6.62 5.25 20.61
CA ALA A 62 5.29 5.84 20.75
C ALA A 62 5.33 7.15 21.56
N ASP A 63 6.10 7.19 22.65
CA ASP A 63 6.20 8.36 23.54
C ASP A 63 6.90 9.56 22.90
N LYS A 64 7.71 9.33 21.86
CA LYS A 64 8.38 10.39 21.09
C LYS A 64 7.48 11.03 20.05
N ARG A 65 6.28 10.50 19.82
CA ARG A 65 5.33 11.02 18.83
C ARG A 65 4.39 12.03 19.47
N PRO A 66 3.87 12.99 18.69
CA PRO A 66 2.75 13.79 19.16
C PRO A 66 1.61 12.91 19.63
N ARG A 67 0.91 13.34 20.69
CA ARG A 67 -0.26 12.63 21.16
C ARG A 67 -1.34 12.68 20.08
N PRO A 68 -2.00 11.55 19.75
CA PRO A 68 -3.06 11.56 18.75
C PRO A 68 -4.17 12.50 19.21
N VAL A 69 -4.51 13.48 18.36
CA VAL A 69 -5.74 14.26 18.56
C VAL A 69 -6.92 13.33 18.27
N PRO A 70 -8.00 13.37 19.08
CA PRO A 70 -9.16 12.53 18.84
C PRO A 70 -9.69 12.68 17.41
N PHE A 71 -9.99 11.55 16.76
CA PHE A 71 -10.65 11.53 15.47
C PHE A 71 -12.05 12.12 15.57
N SER A 72 -12.48 12.85 14.55
CA SER A 72 -13.88 13.24 14.40
C SER A 72 -14.65 12.21 13.57
N GLY A 73 -15.90 11.96 13.95
CA GLY A 73 -16.84 11.11 13.20
C GLY A 73 -16.62 9.59 13.36
N PRO A 74 -17.33 8.78 12.55
CA PRO A 74 -17.26 7.33 12.61
C PRO A 74 -15.87 6.79 12.29
N LYS A 75 -15.47 5.70 12.97
CA LYS A 75 -14.20 5.02 12.71
C LYS A 75 -14.18 4.40 11.31
N LEU A 76 -13.10 4.65 10.56
CA LEU A 76 -12.83 4.04 9.27
C LEU A 76 -12.61 2.53 9.45
N LYS A 77 -13.41 1.73 8.73
CA LYS A 77 -13.31 0.27 8.74
C LYS A 77 -12.36 -0.17 7.62
N VAL A 78 -11.10 -0.42 7.98
CA VAL A 78 -10.12 -0.98 7.04
C VAL A 78 -10.36 -2.48 6.88
N GLN A 79 -10.65 -2.91 5.66
CA GLN A 79 -10.88 -4.31 5.30
C GLN A 79 -9.73 -4.82 4.44
N ASP A 80 -9.41 -6.12 4.52
CA ASP A 80 -8.29 -6.68 3.75
C ASP A 80 -8.62 -6.81 2.26
N VAL A 81 -9.81 -7.32 1.92
CA VAL A 81 -10.34 -7.39 0.55
C VAL A 81 -11.84 -7.20 0.61
N TYR A 82 -12.39 -6.36 -0.27
CA TYR A 82 -13.84 -6.18 -0.40
C TYR A 82 -14.21 -5.63 -1.78
N ASN A 83 -15.51 -5.64 -2.09
CA ASN A 83 -16.05 -5.00 -3.29
C ASN A 83 -16.28 -3.52 -3.02
N GLU A 84 -15.76 -2.62 -3.87
CA GLU A 84 -15.91 -1.18 -3.73
C GLU A 84 -16.77 -0.62 -4.88
N PRO A 85 -18.07 -0.34 -4.64
CA PRO A 85 -18.98 0.16 -5.66
C PRO A 85 -18.62 1.55 -6.20
N ARG A 86 -17.83 2.34 -5.45
CA ARG A 86 -17.38 3.68 -5.89
C ARG A 86 -16.31 3.62 -6.97
N ILE A 87 -15.60 2.50 -7.09
CA ILE A 87 -14.63 2.27 -8.16
C ILE A 87 -15.35 1.80 -9.41
N GLU A 88 -14.88 2.27 -10.57
CA GLU A 88 -15.48 1.96 -11.87
C GLU A 88 -15.70 0.44 -12.04
N GLY A 89 -16.92 0.08 -12.45
CA GLY A 89 -17.33 -1.31 -12.62
C GLY A 89 -17.57 -2.09 -11.32
N GLY A 90 -17.53 -1.44 -10.15
CA GLY A 90 -17.68 -2.10 -8.85
C GLY A 90 -16.56 -3.10 -8.61
N ALA A 91 -15.31 -2.66 -8.74
CA ALA A 91 -14.16 -3.54 -8.63
C ALA A 91 -13.92 -4.05 -7.21
N TYR A 92 -13.28 -5.21 -7.10
CA TYR A 92 -12.66 -5.63 -5.85
C TYR A 92 -11.39 -4.81 -5.60
N VAL A 93 -11.18 -4.50 -4.33
CA VAL A 93 -10.02 -3.77 -3.84
C VAL A 93 -9.38 -4.55 -2.70
N ALA A 94 -8.05 -4.45 -2.58
CA ALA A 94 -7.29 -5.01 -1.48
C ALA A 94 -6.57 -3.91 -0.71
N LYS A 95 -6.42 -4.09 0.60
CA LYS A 95 -5.60 -3.19 1.41
C LYS A 95 -4.20 -3.10 0.83
N PHE A 96 -3.73 -1.88 0.58
CA PHE A 96 -2.43 -1.66 -0.01
C PHE A 96 -1.33 -2.11 0.97
N PRO A 97 -0.43 -3.03 0.57
CA PRO A 97 0.60 -3.59 1.45
C PRO A 97 1.79 -2.64 1.67
N GLY A 98 1.88 -1.55 0.89
CA GLY A 98 2.97 -0.59 0.94
C GLY A 98 2.89 0.41 2.11
N ALA A 99 3.80 1.39 2.09
CA ALA A 99 3.98 2.31 3.20
C ALA A 99 2.91 3.42 3.30
N ASP A 100 2.13 3.65 2.23
CA ASP A 100 1.22 4.80 2.06
C ASP A 100 0.34 5.06 3.27
N ALA A 101 -0.41 4.06 3.71
CA ALA A 101 -1.28 4.19 4.88
C ALA A 101 -0.50 4.63 6.15
N SER A 102 0.72 4.15 6.33
CA SER A 102 1.55 4.50 7.49
C SER A 102 2.20 5.87 7.39
N VAL A 103 2.58 6.29 6.17
CA VAL A 103 3.19 7.59 5.89
C VAL A 103 2.13 8.69 6.05
N VAL A 104 1.01 8.58 5.33
CA VAL A 104 -0.07 9.59 5.39
C VAL A 104 -0.61 9.73 6.81
N ARG A 105 -0.87 8.63 7.52
CA ARG A 105 -1.31 8.69 8.94
C ARG A 105 -0.31 9.39 9.84
N ARG A 106 0.99 9.28 9.54
CA ARG A 106 2.05 9.96 10.30
C ARG A 106 2.09 11.45 9.94
N SER A 107 2.07 11.79 8.66
CA SER A 107 1.98 13.18 8.21
C SER A 107 0.76 13.88 8.82
N GLU A 108 -0.39 13.22 8.82
CA GLU A 108 -1.64 13.68 9.43
C GLU A 108 -1.52 13.90 10.94
N LEU A 109 -0.86 12.98 11.66
CA LEU A 109 -0.61 13.15 13.10
C LEU A 109 0.22 14.40 13.39
N PHE A 110 1.28 14.65 12.62
CA PHE A 110 2.13 15.84 12.80
C PHE A 110 1.39 17.13 12.41
N ARG A 111 0.61 17.13 11.33
CA ARG A 111 -0.21 18.27 10.91
C ARG A 111 -1.27 18.63 11.96
N SER A 112 -1.97 17.61 12.46
CA SER A 112 -2.98 17.77 13.52
C SER A 112 -2.36 18.31 14.81
N ALA A 113 -1.19 17.80 15.21
CA ALA A 113 -0.48 18.31 16.37
C ALA A 113 0.00 19.76 16.24
N ALA A 114 0.38 20.19 15.03
CA ALA A 114 0.84 21.55 14.77
C ALA A 114 -0.30 22.57 14.66
N SER A 115 -1.44 22.18 14.09
CA SER A 115 -2.59 23.05 13.86
C SER A 115 -3.61 23.05 15.00
N GLY A 116 -3.67 21.97 15.79
CA GLY A 116 -4.74 21.71 16.75
C GLY A 116 -6.04 21.20 16.12
N GLU A 117 -6.07 21.01 14.80
CA GLU A 117 -7.23 20.46 14.10
C GLU A 117 -7.35 18.94 14.32
N PRO A 118 -8.57 18.37 14.28
CA PRO A 118 -8.76 16.93 14.38
C PRO A 118 -7.98 16.18 13.29
N GLN A 119 -7.49 14.98 13.62
CA GLN A 119 -6.76 14.16 12.65
C GLN A 119 -7.72 13.50 11.65
N SER A 120 -7.38 13.53 10.36
CA SER A 120 -8.12 12.75 9.35
C SER A 120 -7.75 11.26 9.43
N GLN A 121 -8.76 10.40 9.36
CA GLN A 121 -8.53 8.96 9.19
C GLN A 121 -8.17 8.66 7.74
N TYR A 122 -7.26 7.72 7.52
CA TYR A 122 -6.81 7.39 6.16
C TYR A 122 -6.70 5.88 5.92
N GLY A 123 -7.24 5.42 4.79
CA GLY A 123 -7.14 4.07 4.25
C GLY A 123 -6.50 4.08 2.87
N ALA A 124 -5.67 3.08 2.57
CA ALA A 124 -5.05 2.93 1.26
C ALA A 124 -5.35 1.54 0.72
N TYR A 125 -5.81 1.48 -0.53
CA TYR A 125 -6.20 0.27 -1.22
C TYR A 125 -5.61 0.25 -2.62
N MET A 126 -5.43 -0.95 -3.16
CA MET A 126 -5.16 -1.18 -4.58
C MET A 126 -6.38 -1.82 -5.24
N VAL A 127 -6.66 -1.41 -6.47
CA VAL A 127 -7.71 -2.00 -7.30
C VAL A 127 -7.18 -3.30 -7.89
N ILE A 128 -7.90 -4.41 -7.65
CA ILE A 128 -7.50 -5.74 -8.12
C ILE A 128 -8.45 -6.29 -9.20
N GLY A 129 -9.53 -5.56 -9.48
CA GLY A 129 -10.52 -5.90 -10.48
C GLY A 129 -11.57 -6.87 -9.94
N ASN A 130 -11.28 -8.17 -9.92
CA ASN A 130 -12.25 -9.19 -9.54
C ASN A 130 -11.74 -10.12 -8.43
N LEU A 131 -12.66 -10.90 -7.85
CA LEU A 131 -12.38 -11.81 -6.74
C LEU A 131 -11.38 -12.91 -7.12
N TRP A 132 -11.31 -13.31 -8.39
CA TRP A 132 -10.39 -14.33 -8.86
C TRP A 132 -8.93 -13.83 -8.85
N ASN A 133 -8.70 -12.59 -9.26
CA ASN A 133 -7.40 -11.93 -9.09
C ASN A 133 -7.03 -11.81 -7.61
N ALA A 134 -8.00 -11.48 -6.74
CA ALA A 134 -7.80 -11.44 -5.29
C ALA A 134 -7.31 -12.79 -4.74
N ALA A 135 -7.99 -13.88 -5.12
CA ALA A 135 -7.66 -15.22 -4.68
C ALA A 135 -6.26 -15.65 -5.16
N ARG A 136 -5.91 -15.37 -6.43
CA ARG A 136 -4.58 -15.63 -6.97
C ARG A 136 -3.49 -14.85 -6.22
N LEU A 137 -3.69 -13.56 -5.97
CA LEU A 137 -2.72 -12.73 -5.25
C LEU A 137 -2.55 -13.22 -3.82
N GLY A 138 -3.64 -13.52 -3.11
CA GLY A 138 -3.59 -14.05 -1.75
C GLY A 138 -2.87 -15.40 -1.66
N PHE A 139 -3.09 -16.29 -2.63
CA PHE A 139 -2.38 -17.56 -2.71
C PHE A 139 -0.86 -17.36 -2.91
N HIS A 140 -0.45 -16.56 -3.89
CA HIS A 140 0.98 -16.27 -4.14
C HIS A 140 1.63 -15.63 -2.92
N GLN A 141 0.96 -14.64 -2.30
CA GLN A 141 1.44 -14.00 -1.09
C GLN A 141 1.67 -15.03 0.04
N LYS A 142 0.75 -15.98 0.23
CA LYS A 142 0.90 -16.98 1.30
C LYS A 142 2.03 -17.95 1.05
N VAL A 143 2.22 -18.37 -0.20
CA VAL A 143 3.32 -19.24 -0.63
C VAL A 143 4.67 -18.55 -0.37
N ILE A 144 4.81 -17.29 -0.80
CA ILE A 144 6.03 -16.50 -0.58
C ILE A 144 6.28 -16.28 0.91
N GLU A 145 5.26 -15.86 1.68
CA GLU A 145 5.38 -15.65 3.13
C GLU A 145 5.88 -16.92 3.86
N THR A 146 5.38 -18.09 3.45
CA THR A 146 5.80 -19.36 4.01
C THR A 146 7.25 -19.68 3.63
N ALA A 147 7.63 -19.45 2.37
CA ALA A 147 9.01 -19.69 1.91
C ALA A 147 10.03 -18.80 2.65
N ILE A 148 9.74 -17.50 2.80
CA ILE A 148 10.67 -16.55 3.44
C ILE A 148 10.77 -16.72 4.96
N SER A 149 9.93 -17.55 5.57
CA SER A 149 10.04 -17.89 6.99
C SER A 149 11.23 -18.80 7.31
N PHE A 150 11.86 -19.38 6.28
CA PHE A 150 13.10 -20.16 6.38
C PHE A 150 14.23 -19.40 5.69
N ASP A 151 15.44 -19.39 6.27
CA ASP A 151 16.58 -18.66 5.69
C ASP A 151 16.94 -19.13 4.27
N PHE A 152 16.91 -20.45 4.04
CA PHE A 152 17.10 -21.02 2.70
C PHE A 152 16.02 -20.56 1.72
N GLY A 153 14.75 -20.59 2.14
CA GLY A 153 13.62 -20.18 1.31
C GLY A 153 13.68 -18.68 1.00
N LYS A 154 14.03 -17.84 1.99
CA LYS A 154 14.27 -16.41 1.79
C LYS A 154 15.37 -16.16 0.77
N LYS A 155 16.50 -16.85 0.89
CA LYS A 155 17.60 -16.74 -0.08
C LYS A 155 17.13 -17.12 -1.49
N HIS A 156 16.44 -18.24 -1.64
CA HIS A 156 15.94 -18.69 -2.94
C HIS A 156 14.88 -17.75 -3.53
N VAL A 157 14.04 -17.13 -2.69
CA VAL A 157 13.06 -16.11 -3.12
C VAL A 157 13.75 -14.87 -3.66
N LEU A 158 14.82 -14.41 -3.02
CA LEU A 158 15.59 -13.23 -3.44
C LEU A 158 16.46 -13.51 -4.67
N ASP A 159 17.04 -14.72 -4.78
CA ASP A 159 17.91 -15.10 -5.91
C ASP A 159 17.09 -15.36 -7.20
N HIS A 160 15.79 -15.67 -7.10
CA HIS A 160 14.95 -16.03 -8.24
C HIS A 160 13.59 -15.30 -8.25
N PRO A 161 13.56 -13.95 -8.23
CA PRO A 161 12.32 -13.17 -8.10
C PRO A 161 11.32 -13.46 -9.22
N GLY A 162 11.79 -13.68 -10.45
CA GLY A 162 10.93 -13.97 -11.60
C GLY A 162 10.13 -15.27 -11.44
N PHE A 163 10.75 -16.31 -10.85
CA PHE A 163 10.06 -17.56 -10.57
C PHE A 163 8.96 -17.38 -9.51
N TRP A 164 9.29 -16.73 -8.39
CA TRP A 164 8.37 -16.57 -7.27
C TRP A 164 7.24 -15.58 -7.53
N THR A 165 7.44 -14.65 -8.46
CA THR A 165 6.47 -13.61 -8.79
C THR A 165 5.80 -13.84 -10.14
N ALA A 166 5.95 -15.03 -10.74
CA ALA A 166 5.42 -15.37 -12.07
C ALA A 166 5.78 -14.33 -13.15
N GLY A 167 7.01 -13.81 -13.09
CA GLY A 167 7.55 -12.84 -14.04
C GLY A 167 7.23 -11.37 -13.74
N VAL A 168 6.47 -11.06 -12.68
CA VAL A 168 6.13 -9.67 -12.34
C VAL A 168 7.37 -8.89 -11.89
N PHE A 169 8.28 -9.52 -11.14
CA PHE A 169 9.53 -8.90 -10.71
C PHE A 169 10.74 -9.68 -11.20
N SER A 170 11.72 -8.99 -11.79
CA SER A 170 12.96 -9.61 -12.26
C SER A 170 14.15 -8.65 -12.20
N HIS A 171 15.37 -9.18 -12.35
CA HIS A 171 16.58 -8.35 -12.36
C HIS A 171 16.76 -7.58 -13.68
N GLU A 172 16.11 -8.03 -14.75
CA GLU A 172 16.02 -7.30 -16.02
C GLU A 172 15.10 -6.07 -15.88
N GLY A 173 14.07 -6.17 -15.03
CA GLY A 173 13.10 -5.10 -14.80
C GLY A 173 12.14 -4.89 -15.98
N PRO A 174 11.38 -3.77 -15.98
CA PRO A 174 10.43 -3.48 -17.04
C PRO A 174 11.12 -3.09 -18.36
N THR A 175 10.53 -3.48 -19.49
CA THR A 175 10.99 -3.04 -20.82
C THR A 175 10.67 -1.57 -21.07
N GLU A 176 11.33 -0.94 -22.05
CA GLU A 176 11.01 0.45 -22.45
C GLU A 176 9.53 0.61 -22.87
N GLU A 177 8.96 -0.39 -23.56
CA GLU A 177 7.55 -0.38 -23.95
C GLU A 177 6.62 -0.46 -22.73
N GLN A 178 6.95 -1.30 -21.74
CA GLN A 178 6.21 -1.37 -20.48
C GLN A 178 6.30 -0.05 -19.72
N MET A 179 7.49 0.54 -19.60
CA MET A 179 7.67 1.83 -18.93
C MET A 179 6.88 2.95 -19.62
N ALA A 180 6.91 3.00 -20.95
CA ALA A 180 6.21 4.04 -21.72
C ALA A 180 4.68 3.90 -21.70
N ARG A 181 4.15 2.68 -21.47
CA ARG A 181 2.72 2.38 -21.51
C ARG A 181 2.13 2.01 -20.15
N THR A 182 2.88 2.23 -19.08
CA THR A 182 2.40 2.05 -17.71
C THR A 182 2.09 3.40 -17.08
N SER A 183 0.89 3.53 -16.56
CA SER A 183 0.44 4.64 -15.73
C SER A 183 -0.25 4.11 -14.49
N PHE A 184 -0.50 5.00 -13.54
CA PHE A 184 -1.33 4.69 -12.40
C PHE A 184 -2.27 5.87 -12.12
N THR A 185 -3.40 5.55 -11.52
CA THR A 185 -4.39 6.52 -11.06
C THR A 185 -4.64 6.28 -9.59
N MET A 186 -4.64 7.35 -8.79
CA MET A 186 -5.07 7.29 -7.40
C MET A 186 -6.38 8.05 -7.23
N THR A 187 -7.45 7.33 -6.94
CA THR A 187 -8.77 7.92 -6.67
C THR A 187 -8.95 8.11 -5.18
N PHE A 188 -9.39 9.29 -4.74
CA PHE A 188 -9.64 9.60 -3.33
C PHE A 188 -11.15 9.78 -3.09
N HIS A 189 -11.65 9.18 -2.02
CA HIS A 189 -13.04 9.25 -1.57
C HIS A 189 -13.15 9.52 -0.07
#